data_AF-A0A926RRY7-F1
#
_entry.id   AF-A0A926RRY7-F1
#
_cell.length_a   1.000
_cell.length_b   1.000
_cell.length_c   1.000
_cell.angle_alpha   90.00
_cell.angle_beta   90.00
_cell.angle_gamma   90.00
#
_symmetry.space_group_name_H-M   'P 1'
#
loop_
_entity.id
_entity.type
_entity.pdbx_description
1 polymer ?
#
loop_
_entity_poly.entity_id
_entity_poly.type
_entity_poly.pdbx_seq_one_letter_code
_entity_poly.pdbx_strand_id
1 'polypeptide(L)'
;MDILEEYRGESDRTICIVGTIILSTKICMIDGNFSLYERDEILKTFPTNDPKKKEALLDIIDKASKDKNDIKYHAERIKKFIDPKHVNFLDFIIATLIKFAKADHHFDVKEQKLINQVVDIFDDHKHLNFFQTIKKKLSFK
;
A
#
# COMPACT_ATOMS: atom_id res chain seq x y z
N MET A 1 3.53 -16.70 3.60
CA MET A 1 4.96 -16.36 3.45
C MET A 1 5.06 -14.88 3.63
N ASP A 2 5.99 -14.37 4.42
CA ASP A 2 6.12 -12.94 4.60
C ASP A 2 6.96 -12.35 3.47
N ILE A 3 6.30 -11.70 2.50
CA ILE A 3 6.93 -11.14 1.31
C ILE A 3 7.96 -10.07 1.70
N LEU A 4 7.65 -9.29 2.74
CA LEU A 4 8.49 -8.16 3.15
C LEU A 4 9.78 -8.63 3.83
N GLU A 5 9.83 -9.87 4.34
CA GLU A 5 11.07 -10.43 4.92
C GLU A 5 12.19 -10.58 3.91
N GLU A 6 11.86 -10.83 2.64
CA GLU A 6 12.86 -10.88 1.55
C GLU A 6 13.62 -9.56 1.41
N TYR A 7 13.04 -8.46 1.91
CA TYR A 7 13.58 -7.11 1.81
C TYR A 7 14.04 -6.54 3.16
N ARG A 8 14.08 -7.32 4.25
CA ARG A 8 14.42 -6.81 5.60
C ARG A 8 15.75 -6.04 5.65
N GLY A 9 16.74 -6.45 4.85
CA GLY A 9 18.06 -5.83 4.80
C GLY A 9 18.17 -4.60 3.89
N GLU A 10 17.08 -4.25 3.21
CA GLU A 10 17.05 -3.16 2.24
C GLU A 10 16.79 -1.80 2.89
N SER A 11 16.98 -0.74 2.11
CA SER A 11 16.72 0.63 2.57
C SER A 11 15.23 0.89 2.84
N ASP A 12 14.92 1.84 3.73
CA ASP A 12 13.55 2.30 4.00
C ASP A 12 12.79 2.73 2.73
N ARG A 13 13.51 3.26 1.72
CA ARG A 13 12.93 3.58 0.42
C ARG A 13 12.44 2.31 -0.29
N THR A 14 13.26 1.26 -0.30
CA THR A 14 12.89 -0.03 -0.88
C THR A 14 11.70 -0.62 -0.12
N ILE A 15 11.74 -0.63 1.22
CA ILE A 15 10.63 -1.09 2.05
C ILE A 15 9.35 -0.30 1.76
N CYS A 16 9.45 1.01 1.63
CA CYS A 16 8.33 1.89 1.30
C CYS A 16 7.69 1.53 -0.05
N ILE A 17 8.50 1.37 -1.11
CA ILE A 17 7.99 1.01 -2.45
C ILE A 17 7.36 -0.39 -2.43
N VAL A 18 8.08 -1.40 -1.91
CA VAL A 18 7.58 -2.78 -1.83
C VAL A 18 6.31 -2.84 -0.99
N GLY A 19 6.30 -2.18 0.17
CA GLY A 19 5.15 -2.08 1.05
C GLY A 19 3.95 -1.42 0.38
N THR A 20 4.18 -0.36 -0.40
CA THR A 20 3.11 0.30 -1.18
C THR A 20 2.50 -0.67 -2.18
N ILE A 21 3.32 -1.43 -2.93
CA ILE A 21 2.85 -2.39 -3.94
C ILE A 21 2.04 -3.52 -3.28
N ILE A 22 2.54 -4.06 -2.16
CA ILE A 22 1.84 -5.12 -1.42
C ILE A 22 0.47 -4.62 -0.96
N LEU A 23 0.42 -3.48 -0.26
CA LEU A 23 -0.84 -2.92 0.25
C LEU A 23 -1.81 -2.56 -0.87
N SER A 24 -1.32 -2.00 -1.99
CA SER A 24 -2.17 -1.67 -3.14
C SER A 24 -2.79 -2.91 -3.75
N THR A 25 -1.99 -3.98 -3.94
CA THR A 25 -2.49 -5.27 -4.42
C THR A 25 -3.56 -5.83 -3.50
N LYS A 26 -3.37 -5.75 -2.17
CA LYS A 26 -4.37 -6.23 -1.20
C LYS A 26 -5.69 -5.46 -1.24
N ILE A 27 -5.65 -4.16 -1.51
CA ILE A 27 -6.86 -3.34 -1.65
C ILE A 27 -7.60 -3.75 -2.92
N CYS A 28 -6.92 -3.77 -4.07
CA CYS A 28 -7.50 -4.15 -5.36
C CYS A 28 -8.13 -5.55 -5.33
N MET A 29 -7.59 -6.48 -4.54
CA MET A 29 -8.15 -7.83 -4.42
C MET A 29 -9.46 -7.95 -3.64
N ILE A 30 -9.93 -6.90 -2.95
CA ILE A 30 -11.05 -7.03 -2.00
C ILE A 30 -12.40 -7.30 -2.67
N ASP A 31 -12.54 -6.90 -3.94
CA ASP A 31 -13.73 -7.12 -4.75
C ASP A 31 -13.77 -8.52 -5.38
N GLY A 32 -12.67 -9.28 -5.26
CA GLY A 32 -12.49 -10.64 -5.78
C GLY A 32 -11.95 -10.71 -7.21
N ASN A 33 -11.71 -9.59 -7.88
CA ASN A 33 -11.25 -9.53 -9.27
C ASN A 33 -10.01 -8.64 -9.41
N PHE A 34 -8.84 -9.16 -9.05
CA PHE A 34 -7.59 -8.47 -9.40
C PHE A 34 -7.35 -8.52 -10.92
N SER A 35 -7.78 -7.45 -11.58
CA SER A 35 -7.80 -7.31 -13.02
C SER A 35 -6.42 -6.91 -13.57
N LEU A 36 -6.21 -7.15 -14.88
CA LEU A 36 -5.03 -6.65 -15.59
C LEU A 36 -4.95 -5.11 -15.53
N TYR A 37 -6.10 -4.43 -15.47
CA TYR A 37 -6.15 -2.97 -15.37
C TYR A 37 -5.58 -2.46 -14.06
N GLU A 38 -5.99 -3.04 -12.92
CA GLU A 38 -5.45 -2.65 -11.60
C GLU A 38 -3.96 -2.95 -11.49
N ARG A 39 -3.53 -4.09 -12.03
CA ARG A 39 -2.11 -4.43 -12.15
C ARG A 39 -1.34 -3.37 -12.93
N ASP A 40 -1.88 -2.91 -14.06
CA ASP A 40 -1.27 -1.87 -14.88
C ASP A 40 -1.25 -0.50 -14.18
N GLU A 41 -2.29 -0.14 -13.41
CA GLU A 41 -2.31 1.11 -12.64
C GLU A 41 -1.24 1.15 -11.54
N ILE A 42 -1.01 0.02 -10.86
CA ILE A 42 0.11 -0.11 -9.92
C ILE A 42 1.44 0.11 -10.66
N LEU A 43 1.65 -0.54 -11.80
CA LEU A 43 2.88 -0.39 -12.58
C LEU A 43 3.09 1.03 -13.13
N LYS A 44 2.03 1.72 -13.56
CA LYS A 44 2.10 3.12 -14.00
C LYS A 44 2.52 4.07 -12.89
N THR A 45 2.20 3.75 -11.64
CA THR A 45 2.62 4.55 -10.47
C THR A 45 4.09 4.34 -10.12
N PHE A 46 4.66 3.19 -10.48
CA PHE A 46 6.09 2.88 -10.34
C PHE A 46 6.76 2.68 -11.71
N PRO A 47 6.82 3.74 -12.56
CA PRO A 47 7.31 3.60 -13.92
C PRO A 47 8.80 3.24 -13.93
N THR A 48 9.15 2.27 -14.77
CA THR A 48 10.54 1.86 -15.00
C THR A 48 10.75 1.52 -16.46
N ASN A 49 11.87 1.97 -17.02
CA ASN A 49 12.30 1.61 -18.38
C ASN A 49 13.20 0.36 -18.36
N ASP A 50 13.57 -0.15 -17.19
CA ASP A 50 14.38 -1.35 -17.01
C ASP A 50 13.48 -2.60 -16.94
N PRO A 51 13.60 -3.54 -17.90
CA PRO A 51 12.80 -4.77 -17.93
C PRO A 51 12.94 -5.63 -16.67
N LYS A 52 14.15 -5.72 -16.08
CA LYS A 52 14.39 -6.54 -14.88
C LYS A 52 13.69 -5.96 -13.66
N LYS A 53 13.68 -4.62 -13.55
CA LYS A 53 12.92 -3.94 -12.49
C LYS A 53 11.43 -4.15 -12.69
N LYS A 54 10.94 -4.07 -13.94
CA LYS A 54 9.53 -4.34 -14.24
C LYS A 54 9.14 -5.76 -13.82
N GLU A 55 9.98 -6.76 -14.14
CA GLU A 55 9.79 -8.15 -13.72
C GLU A 55 9.75 -8.30 -12.20
N ALA A 56 10.66 -7.63 -11.48
CA ALA A 56 10.65 -7.64 -10.01
C ALA A 56 9.36 -7.04 -9.42
N LEU A 57 8.85 -5.93 -9.98
CA LEU A 57 7.56 -5.36 -9.56
C LEU A 57 6.40 -6.33 -9.81
N LEU A 58 6.40 -7.01 -10.97
CA LEU A 58 5.39 -8.00 -11.33
C LEU A 58 5.42 -9.21 -10.38
N ASP A 59 6.60 -9.68 -9.98
CA ASP A 59 6.77 -10.77 -9.02
C ASP A 59 6.23 -10.40 -7.63
N ILE A 60 6.50 -9.18 -7.15
CA ILE A 60 5.96 -8.69 -5.87
C ILE A 60 4.42 -8.66 -5.92
N ILE A 61 3.84 -8.16 -7.01
CA ILE A 61 2.39 -8.13 -7.21
C ILE A 61 1.83 -9.57 -7.20
N ASP A 62 2.43 -10.49 -7.95
CA ASP A 62 1.96 -11.88 -8.02
C ASP A 62 2.06 -12.58 -6.67
N LYS A 63 3.14 -12.37 -5.91
CA LYS A 63 3.30 -12.86 -4.53
C LYS A 63 2.23 -12.28 -3.62
N ALA A 64 2.02 -10.96 -3.66
CA ALA A 64 1.00 -10.29 -2.85
C ALA A 64 -0.41 -10.79 -3.17
N SER A 65 -0.67 -11.10 -4.44
CA SER A 65 -1.98 -11.59 -4.88
C SER A 65 -2.31 -13.00 -4.37
N LYS A 66 -1.29 -13.83 -4.11
CA LYS A 66 -1.45 -15.21 -3.64
C LYS A 66 -1.28 -15.33 -2.13
N ASP A 67 -0.77 -14.29 -1.49
CA ASP A 67 -0.52 -14.29 -0.06
C ASP A 67 -1.84 -14.25 0.74
N LYS A 68 -1.88 -15.02 1.82
CA LYS A 68 -3.08 -15.19 2.66
C LYS A 68 -3.15 -14.21 3.83
N ASN A 69 -2.07 -13.48 4.10
CA ASN A 69 -2.07 -12.49 5.16
C ASN A 69 -2.90 -11.27 4.74
N ASP A 70 -3.57 -10.67 5.73
CA ASP A 70 -4.45 -9.54 5.50
C ASP A 70 -3.67 -8.21 5.41
N ILE A 71 -4.39 -7.13 5.12
CA ILE A 71 -3.78 -5.81 4.97
C ILE A 71 -3.14 -5.31 6.28
N LYS A 72 -3.69 -5.70 7.44
CA LYS A 72 -3.21 -5.26 8.74
C LYS A 72 -1.84 -5.86 9.05
N TYR A 73 -1.70 -7.16 8.80
CA TYR A 73 -0.43 -7.85 8.90
C TYR A 73 0.64 -7.11 8.11
N HIS A 74 0.40 -6.81 6.83
CA HIS A 74 1.38 -6.12 6.00
C HIS A 74 1.68 -4.71 6.50
N ALA A 75 0.67 -3.96 6.94
CA ALA A 75 0.86 -2.62 7.49
C ALA A 75 1.76 -2.63 8.76
N GLU A 76 1.49 -3.53 9.71
CA GLU A 76 2.31 -3.66 10.93
C GLU A 76 3.77 -3.98 10.60
N ARG A 77 3.98 -4.84 9.60
CA ARG A 77 5.32 -5.25 9.16
C ARG A 77 6.08 -4.10 8.49
N ILE A 78 5.42 -3.34 7.63
CA ILE A 78 5.99 -2.15 6.99
C ILE A 78 6.41 -1.12 8.04
N LYS A 79 5.51 -0.81 8.98
CA LYS A 79 5.79 0.13 10.07
C LYS A 79 6.98 -0.31 10.94
N LYS A 80 7.12 -1.63 11.19
CA LYS A 80 8.23 -2.18 11.95
C LYS A 80 9.58 -2.03 11.24
N PHE A 81 9.59 -2.02 9.91
CA PHE A 81 10.82 -1.99 9.11
C PHE A 81 11.27 -0.60 8.71
N ILE A 82 10.37 0.38 8.62
CA ILE A 82 10.72 1.77 8.37
C ILE A 82 11.24 2.41 9.67
N ASP A 83 12.37 3.11 9.61
CA ASP A 83 12.89 3.85 10.75
C ASP A 83 11.87 4.90 11.22
N PRO A 84 11.58 5.00 12.53
CA PRO A 84 10.68 6.02 13.08
C PRO A 84 11.04 7.48 12.74
N LYS A 85 12.23 7.76 12.21
CA LYS A 85 12.62 9.08 11.69
C LYS A 85 12.10 9.36 10.28
N HIS A 86 11.71 8.32 9.54
CA HIS A 86 11.21 8.41 8.16
C HIS A 86 9.69 8.19 8.08
N VAL A 87 8.93 8.75 9.03
CA VAL A 87 7.45 8.67 9.06
C VAL A 87 6.78 9.15 7.78
N ASN A 88 7.43 10.06 7.03
CA ASN A 88 6.97 10.54 5.74
C ASN A 88 6.81 9.43 4.68
N PHE A 89 7.50 8.29 4.83
CA PHE A 89 7.26 7.12 3.98
C PHE A 89 5.91 6.46 4.28
N LEU A 90 5.49 6.42 5.54
CA LEU A 90 4.15 5.94 5.93
C LEU A 90 3.06 6.87 5.36
N ASP A 91 3.28 8.19 5.43
CA ASP A 91 2.40 9.19 4.82
C ASP A 91 2.26 8.99 3.31
N PHE A 92 3.39 8.76 2.62
CA PHE A 92 3.44 8.51 1.19
C PHE A 92 2.65 7.26 0.79
N ILE A 93 2.79 6.17 1.55
CA ILE A 93 2.06 4.92 1.30
C ILE A 93 0.56 5.22 1.33
N ILE A 94 0.06 5.84 2.41
CA ILE A 94 -1.37 6.14 2.54
C ILE A 94 -1.87 7.05 1.41
N ALA A 95 -1.12 8.11 1.08
CA ALA A 95 -1.48 9.00 -0.02
C ALA A 95 -1.63 8.23 -1.35
N THR A 96 -0.75 7.26 -1.58
CA THR A 96 -0.77 6.41 -2.77
C THR A 96 -1.97 5.44 -2.76
N LEU A 97 -2.29 4.82 -1.63
CA LEU A 97 -3.48 3.95 -1.53
C LEU A 97 -4.78 4.74 -1.81
N ILE A 98 -4.89 5.97 -1.31
CA ILE A 98 -6.03 6.85 -1.59
C ILE A 98 -6.09 7.26 -3.05
N LYS A 99 -4.93 7.51 -3.68
CA LYS A 99 -4.86 7.80 -5.12
C LYS A 99 -5.44 6.63 -5.91
N PHE A 100 -5.04 5.39 -5.62
CA PHE A 100 -5.54 4.21 -6.31
C PHE A 100 -7.05 4.04 -6.14
N ALA A 101 -7.52 4.10 -4.90
CA ALA A 101 -8.93 3.91 -4.60
C ALA A 101 -9.83 5.03 -5.18
N LYS A 102 -9.27 6.19 -5.57
CA LYS A 102 -10.00 7.24 -6.30
C LYS A 102 -9.86 7.16 -7.81
N ALA A 103 -8.79 6.56 -8.31
CA ALA A 103 -8.55 6.40 -9.75
C ALA A 103 -9.49 5.34 -10.32
N ASP A 104 -9.70 4.27 -9.56
CA ASP A 104 -10.82 3.38 -9.78
C ASP A 104 -12.12 4.14 -9.47
N HIS A 105 -13.03 4.25 -10.44
CA HIS A 105 -14.25 5.05 -10.28
C HIS A 105 -15.24 4.43 -9.27
N HIS A 106 -14.88 3.29 -8.69
CA HIS A 106 -15.59 2.54 -7.66
C HIS A 106 -14.86 2.56 -6.32
N PHE A 107 -14.66 3.74 -5.72
CA PHE A 107 -14.25 3.82 -4.31
C PHE A 107 -15.33 3.19 -3.41
N ASP A 108 -15.21 1.89 -3.15
CA ASP A 108 -16.19 1.14 -2.36
C ASP A 108 -15.89 1.29 -0.85
N VAL A 109 -16.94 1.19 -0.05
CA VAL A 109 -16.90 1.22 1.42
C VAL A 109 -15.90 0.18 1.97
N LYS A 110 -15.72 -0.94 1.25
CA LYS A 110 -14.75 -1.98 1.62
C LYS A 110 -13.31 -1.50 1.50
N GLU A 111 -12.94 -0.88 0.40
CA GLU A 111 -11.58 -0.34 0.19
C GLU A 111 -11.29 0.78 1.19
N GLN A 112 -12.27 1.66 1.42
CA GLN A 112 -12.17 2.71 2.43
C GLN A 112 -11.89 2.12 3.82
N LYS A 113 -12.58 1.04 4.18
CA LYS A 113 -12.37 0.35 5.46
C LYS A 113 -10.97 -0.22 5.57
N LEU A 114 -10.42 -0.80 4.49
CA LEU A 114 -9.05 -1.30 4.47
C LEU A 114 -8.02 -0.17 4.62
N ILE A 115 -8.18 0.93 3.87
CA ILE A 115 -7.29 2.10 3.99
C ILE A 115 -7.32 2.65 5.40
N ASN A 116 -8.51 2.77 6.02
CA ASN A 116 -8.62 3.24 7.39
C ASN A 116 -7.87 2.33 8.38
N GLN A 117 -7.86 1.01 8.18
CA GLN A 117 -7.07 0.10 9.02
C GLN A 117 -5.57 0.35 8.88
N VAL A 118 -5.07 0.60 7.67
CA VAL A 118 -3.65 0.94 7.46
C VAL A 118 -3.32 2.27 8.13
N VAL A 119 -4.20 3.27 8.00
CA VAL A 119 -4.05 4.57 8.67
C VAL A 119 -3.99 4.39 10.19
N ASP A 120 -4.89 3.59 10.77
CA ASP A 120 -4.90 3.33 12.23
C ASP A 120 -3.60 2.67 12.70
N ILE A 121 -2.98 1.83 11.87
CA ILE A 121 -1.71 1.18 12.20
C ILE A 121 -0.56 2.17 12.06
N PHE A 122 -0.53 3.03 11.04
CA PHE A 122 0.55 3.97 10.81
C PHE A 122 0.49 5.19 11.75
N ASP A 123 -0.71 5.62 12.15
CA ASP A 123 -0.94 6.78 13.00
C ASP A 123 -1.05 6.38 14.48
N ASP A 124 0.09 6.37 15.20
CA ASP A 124 0.17 6.10 16.65
C ASP A 124 -0.34 7.29 17.54
N HIS A 125 -1.30 8.08 17.06
CA HIS A 125 -1.91 9.19 17.81
C HIS A 125 -0.96 10.29 18.30
N LYS A 126 0.19 10.53 17.65
CA LYS A 126 1.13 11.53 18.16
C LYS A 126 0.83 12.98 17.79
N HIS A 127 0.23 13.29 16.64
CA HIS A 127 -0.19 14.67 16.30
C HIS A 127 -1.34 14.64 15.28
N LEU A 128 -2.28 15.61 15.34
CA LEU A 128 -3.36 15.78 14.34
C LEU A 128 -2.73 16.18 12.97
N ASN A 129 -2.04 15.27 12.28
CA ASN A 129 -1.25 15.54 11.08
C ASN A 129 -1.79 14.72 9.92
N PHE A 130 -2.21 15.39 8.84
CA PHE A 130 -2.58 14.83 7.52
C PHE A 130 -3.66 13.74 7.48
N PHE A 131 -3.49 12.61 8.18
CA PHE A 131 -4.40 11.47 8.23
C PHE A 131 -5.80 11.79 8.71
N GLN A 132 -5.95 12.68 9.68
CA GLN A 132 -7.27 13.14 10.11
C GLN A 132 -7.92 14.07 9.09
N THR A 133 -7.13 14.84 8.34
CA THR A 133 -7.62 15.64 7.21
C THR A 133 -8.08 14.72 6.09
N ILE A 134 -7.34 13.64 5.83
CA ILE A 134 -7.73 12.57 4.91
C ILE A 134 -8.99 11.87 5.40
N LYS A 135 -9.05 11.39 6.64
CA LYS A 135 -10.22 10.69 7.19
C LYS A 135 -11.46 11.55 7.10
N LYS A 136 -11.37 12.85 7.41
CA LYS A 136 -12.45 13.82 7.16
C LYS A 136 -12.82 13.86 5.68
N LYS A 137 -11.87 13.98 4.76
CA LYS A 137 -12.16 13.97 3.31
C LYS A 137 -12.76 12.65 2.80
N LEU A 138 -12.44 11.53 3.44
CA LEU A 138 -12.99 10.21 3.09
C LEU A 138 -14.38 9.99 3.70
N SER A 139 -14.65 10.50 4.90
CA SER A 139 -15.94 10.32 5.60
C SER A 139 -17.08 11.21 5.07
N PHE A 140 -16.79 12.15 4.18
CA PHE A 140 -17.80 12.96 3.49
C PHE A 140 -18.01 12.43 2.06
N LYS A 141 -18.84 11.40 1.93
CA LYS A 141 -19.62 11.09 0.73
C LYS A 141 -20.87 10.31 1.14
#